data_AF-A0A2V9M4F3-F1
#
_entry.id   AF-A0A2V9M4F3-F1
#
_cell.length_a   1.000
_cell.length_b   1.000
_cell.length_c   1.000
_cell.angle_alpha   90.00
_cell.angle_beta   90.00
_cell.angle_gamma   90.00
#
_symmetry.space_group_name_H-M   'P 1'
#
loop_
_entity.id
_entity.type
_entity.pdbx_description
1 polymer ?
#
loop_
_entity_poly.entity_id
_entity_poly.type
_entity_poly.pdbx_seq_one_letter_code
_entity_poly.pdbx_strand_id
1 'polypeptide(L)'
;SPFQAAIAGNDDAFVTKLNATGSALVYSTYLGGSTDDFGIGIAVDSAGNAYVAGRTNSTNFPTASPFQAAFGGNLDAFVTKLNATGS
;
A
#
# COMPACT_ATOMS: atom_id res chain seq x y z
N SER A 1 4.46 -12.88 5.86
CA SER A 1 4.35 -11.79 6.86
C SER A 1 3.76 -10.57 6.17
N PRO A 2 3.02 -9.71 6.88
CA PRO A 2 2.55 -8.46 6.29
C PRO A 2 3.74 -7.56 5.94
N PHE A 3 3.61 -6.73 4.91
CA PHE A 3 4.60 -5.70 4.60
C PHE A 3 4.73 -4.69 5.75
N GLN A 4 3.60 -4.28 6.33
CA GLN A 4 3.50 -3.54 7.58
C GLN A 4 2.41 -4.19 8.45
N ALA A 5 2.80 -4.60 9.67
CA ALA A 5 1.94 -5.33 10.60
C ALA A 5 1.03 -4.44 11.45
N ALA A 6 1.28 -3.13 11.48
CA ALA A 6 0.54 -2.14 12.24
C ALA A 6 0.54 -0.82 11.46
N ILE A 7 -0.42 0.06 11.81
CA ILE A 7 -0.40 1.45 11.35
C ILE A 7 0.92 2.12 11.76
N ALA A 8 1.48 2.93 10.89
CA ALA A 8 2.69 3.71 11.12
C ALA A 8 2.39 5.18 11.46
N GLY A 9 1.21 5.68 11.09
CA GLY A 9 0.76 7.06 11.31
C GLY A 9 -0.63 7.14 11.95
N ASN A 10 -1.35 8.24 11.67
CA ASN A 10 -2.72 8.41 12.17
C ASN A 10 -3.70 7.55 11.36
N ASP A 11 -3.55 7.59 10.04
CA ASP A 11 -4.36 6.86 9.08
C ASP A 11 -3.43 6.25 8.02
N ASP A 12 -3.46 4.93 7.88
CA ASP A 12 -2.74 4.22 6.82
C ASP A 12 -3.74 3.56 5.86
N ALA A 13 -3.36 3.49 4.58
CA ALA A 13 -4.04 2.60 3.66
C ALA A 13 -3.87 1.15 4.13
N PHE A 14 -4.85 0.30 3.86
CA PHE A 14 -4.68 -1.15 4.03
C PHE A 14 -5.03 -1.87 2.74
N VAL A 15 -4.37 -3.00 2.52
CA VAL A 15 -4.64 -3.89 1.39
C VAL A 15 -4.88 -5.29 1.91
N THR A 16 -6.05 -5.83 1.60
CA THR A 16 -6.43 -7.19 1.96
C THR A 16 -6.75 -8.00 0.72
N LYS A 17 -6.14 -9.18 0.62
CA LYS A 17 -6.49 -10.19 -0.39
C LYS A 17 -7.10 -11.39 0.31
N LEU A 18 -8.29 -11.78 -0.14
CA LEU A 18 -8.97 -13.00 0.30
C LEU A 18 -8.70 -14.14 -0.69
N ASN A 19 -8.86 -15.38 -0.23
CA ASN A 19 -8.91 -16.54 -1.13
C ASN A 19 -10.17 -16.47 -2.02
N ALA A 20 -10.23 -17.29 -3.06
CA ALA A 20 -11.32 -17.25 -4.04
C ALA A 20 -12.72 -17.50 -3.43
N THR A 21 -12.77 -18.21 -2.30
CA THR A 21 -14.01 -18.49 -1.56
C THR A 21 -14.38 -17.40 -0.55
N GLY A 22 -13.54 -16.37 -0.37
CA GLY A 22 -13.75 -15.30 0.61
C GLY A 22 -13.63 -15.74 2.08
N SER A 23 -13.16 -16.95 2.34
CA SER A 23 -13.19 -17.57 3.68
C SER A 23 -11.91 -17.36 4.49
N ALA A 24 -10.80 -16.98 3.84
CA ALA A 24 -9.53 -16.75 4.50
C ALA A 24 -8.74 -15.64 3.80
N LEU A 25 -7.86 -14.99 4.57
CA LEU A 25 -6.88 -14.05 4.06
C LEU A 25 -5.76 -14.81 3.33
N VAL A 26 -5.42 -14.36 2.13
CA VAL A 26 -4.12 -14.66 1.50
C VAL A 26 -3.07 -13.76 2.13
N TYR A 27 -3.36 -12.46 2.23
CA TYR A 27 -2.57 -11.50 2.98
C TYR A 27 -3.43 -10.29 3.40
N SER A 28 -2.95 -9.58 4.41
CA SER A 28 -3.41 -8.24 4.77
C SER A 28 -2.21 -7.44 5.25
N THR A 29 -2.15 -6.17 4.89
CA THR A 29 -1.05 -5.28 5.28
C THR A 29 -1.53 -3.84 5.36
N TYR A 30 -0.87 -3.05 6.21
CA TYR A 30 -0.90 -1.59 6.12
C TYR A 30 0.07 -1.09 5.05
N LEU A 31 -0.17 0.13 4.59
CA LEU A 31 0.64 0.87 3.62
C LEU A 31 0.58 2.35 3.98
N GLY A 32 1.56 2.81 4.75
CA GLY A 32 1.68 4.21 5.17
C GLY A 32 2.99 4.50 5.89
N GLY A 33 3.22 5.78 6.16
CA GLY A 33 4.34 6.33 6.91
C GLY A 33 3.86 6.96 8.23
N SER A 34 4.55 7.99 8.71
CA SER A 34 4.31 8.56 10.05
C SER A 34 3.10 9.51 10.15
N THR A 35 2.39 9.77 9.05
CA THR A 35 1.27 10.72 8.99
C THR A 35 0.06 10.08 8.29
N ASP A 36 -0.71 10.85 7.51
CA ASP A 36 -1.93 10.35 6.89
C ASP A 36 -1.64 9.85 5.46
N ASP A 37 -2.07 8.63 5.19
CA ASP A 37 -1.82 7.90 3.95
C ASP A 37 -3.12 7.23 3.47
N PHE A 38 -3.57 7.60 2.27
CA PHE A 38 -4.89 7.19 1.78
C PHE A 38 -4.78 6.40 0.48
N GLY A 39 -5.30 5.17 0.47
CA GLY A 39 -5.55 4.39 -0.74
C GLY A 39 -6.84 4.86 -1.42
N ILE A 40 -6.76 5.24 -2.69
CA ILE A 40 -7.88 5.83 -3.46
C ILE A 40 -8.39 4.86 -4.52
N GLY A 41 -7.52 4.02 -5.08
CA GLY A 41 -7.88 3.05 -6.12
C GLY A 41 -7.00 1.82 -6.08
N ILE A 42 -7.54 0.70 -6.56
CA ILE A 42 -6.83 -0.57 -6.68
C ILE A 42 -7.23 -1.28 -7.97
N ALA A 43 -6.25 -1.82 -8.69
CA ALA A 43 -6.44 -2.69 -9.83
C ALA A 43 -5.57 -3.95 -9.69
N VAL A 44 -5.99 -5.06 -10.29
CA VAL A 44 -5.28 -6.34 -10.21
C VAL A 44 -4.96 -6.83 -11.62
N ASP A 45 -3.71 -7.24 -11.86
CA ASP A 45 -3.30 -7.82 -13.14
C ASP A 45 -3.61 -9.33 -13.23
N SER A 46 -3.41 -9.93 -14.40
CA SER A 46 -3.65 -11.36 -14.63
C SER A 46 -2.73 -12.29 -13.82
N ALA A 47 -1.61 -11.77 -13.30
CA ALA A 47 -0.72 -12.51 -12.41
C ALA A 47 -1.14 -12.37 -10.93
N GLY A 48 -2.21 -11.62 -10.65
CA GLY A 48 -2.74 -11.42 -9.31
C GLY A 48 -1.97 -10.40 -8.48
N ASN A 49 -1.13 -9.57 -9.10
CA ASN A 49 -0.48 -8.44 -8.44
C ASN A 49 -1.48 -7.29 -8.31
N ALA A 50 -1.49 -6.64 -7.14
CA ALA A 50 -2.30 -5.46 -6.90
C ALA A 50 -1.49 -4.18 -7.15
N TYR A 51 -2.09 -3.22 -7.84
CA TYR A 51 -1.57 -1.88 -8.05
C TYR A 51 -2.49 -0.92 -7.29
N VAL A 52 -1.96 -0.31 -6.23
CA VAL A 52 -2.69 0.58 -5.33
C VAL A 52 -2.23 2.00 -5.62
N ALA A 53 -3.17 2.87 -5.95
CA ALA A 53 -2.93 4.28 -6.16
C ALA A 53 -3.53 5.08 -5.00
N GLY A 54 -2.84 6.14 -4.59
CA GLY A 54 -3.27 6.92 -3.45
C GLY A 54 -2.46 8.20 -3.28
N ARG A 55 -2.57 8.77 -2.09
CA ARG A 55 -1.82 9.95 -1.68
C ARG A 55 -1.19 9.74 -0.32
N THR A 56 -0.02 10.32 -0.14
CA THR A 56 0.74 10.32 1.11
C THR A 56 0.99 11.75 1.56
N ASN A 57 0.89 12.00 2.87
CA ASN A 57 1.44 13.19 3.52
C ASN A 57 2.76 12.88 4.25
N SER A 58 3.21 11.63 4.19
CA SER A 58 4.29 11.08 5.00
C SER A 58 5.65 11.25 4.31
N THR A 59 6.59 11.89 5.00
CA THR A 59 7.98 12.04 4.51
C THR A 59 8.75 10.73 4.46
N ASN A 60 8.25 9.70 5.14
CA ASN A 60 8.82 8.36 5.27
C ASN A 60 7.90 7.27 4.68
N PHE A 61 7.07 7.61 3.68
CA PHE A 61 6.24 6.61 3.00
C PHE A 61 7.10 5.45 2.47
N PRO A 62 6.67 4.18 2.61
CA PRO A 62 7.46 3.05 2.18
C PRO A 62 7.66 3.04 0.66
N THR A 63 8.91 2.91 0.22
CA THR A 63 9.25 2.87 -1.21
C THR A 63 10.12 1.66 -1.55
N ALA A 64 10.02 1.19 -2.78
CA ALA A 64 10.87 0.12 -3.33
C ALA A 64 11.26 0.50 -4.77
N SER A 65 12.48 1.06 -4.93
CA SER A 65 12.98 1.63 -6.20
C SER A 65 12.06 2.72 -6.80
N PRO A 66 11.76 3.80 -6.06
CA PRO A 66 10.83 4.82 -6.51
C PRO A 66 11.41 5.72 -7.62
N PHE A 67 10.55 6.23 -8.50
CA PHE A 67 10.92 7.30 -9.43
C PHE A 67 11.17 8.63 -8.72
N GLN A 68 10.35 8.94 -7.71
CA GLN A 68 10.52 10.08 -6.81
C GLN A 68 10.82 9.55 -5.41
N ALA A 69 12.07 9.68 -4.98
CA ALA A 69 12.54 9.07 -3.73
C ALA A 69 12.23 9.87 -2.46
N ALA A 70 11.80 11.12 -2.59
CA ALA A 70 11.53 12.02 -1.48
C ALA A 70 10.19 12.72 -1.64
N PHE A 71 9.52 12.91 -0.51
CA PHE A 71 8.31 13.70 -0.42
C PHE A 71 8.59 15.15 -0.86
N GLY A 72 7.90 15.59 -1.92
CA GLY A 72 8.24 16.80 -2.67
C GLY A 72 7.29 17.98 -2.47
N GLY A 73 6.14 17.77 -1.81
CA GLY A 73 5.12 18.80 -1.61
C GLY A 73 4.47 18.75 -0.23
N ASN A 74 3.23 19.24 -0.14
CA ASN A 74 2.38 19.04 1.04
C ASN A 74 1.58 17.74 0.96
N LEU A 75 1.56 17.11 -0.22
CA LEU A 75 0.86 15.88 -0.54
C LEU A 75 1.43 15.32 -1.84
N ASP A 76 1.80 14.06 -1.85
CA ASP A 76 2.34 13.37 -3.02
C ASP A 76 1.44 12.20 -3.41
N ALA A 77 1.33 11.95 -4.71
CA ALA A 77 0.68 10.74 -5.20
C ALA A 77 1.64 9.55 -5.10
N PHE A 78 1.11 8.37 -4.80
CA PHE A 78 1.86 7.12 -4.87
C PHE A 78 1.18 6.10 -5.76
N VAL A 79 1.98 5.18 -6.30
CA VAL A 79 1.53 3.91 -6.85
C VAL A 79 2.39 2.80 -6.26
N THR A 80 1.77 1.84 -5.59
CA THR A 80 2.44 0.68 -5.00
C THR A 80 2.00 -0.59 -5.71
N LYS A 81 2.97 -1.42 -6.08
CA LYS A 81 2.71 -2.78 -6.55
C LYS A 81 2.94 -3.75 -5.39
N LEU A 82 1.94 -4.57 -5.07
CA LEU A 82 2.06 -5.73 -4.21
C LEU A 82 1.93 -6.98 -5.09
N ASN A 83 2.85 -7.92 -4.94
CA ASN A 83 2.76 -9.18 -5.67
C ASN A 83 1.56 -10.02 -5.18
N ALA A 84 1.32 -11.18 -5.82
CA ALA A 84 0.19 -12.04 -5.48
C ALA A 84 0.17 -12.54 -4.02
N THR A 85 1.29 -12.45 -3.30
CA THR A 85 1.47 -12.82 -1.90
C THR A 85 1.57 -11.63 -0.94
N GLY A 86 1.47 -10.40 -1.42
CA GLY A 86 1.43 -9.19 -0.60
C GLY A 86 2.78 -8.60 -0.22
N SER A 87 3.82 -8.80 -1.06
CA SER A 87 5.15 -8.20 -0.89
C SER A 87 5.53 -7.32 -2.08
#